data_AF-K2RP50-F1
#
_entry.id   AF-K2RP50-F1
#
_cell.length_a   1.000
_cell.length_b   1.000
_cell.length_c   1.000
_cell.angle_alpha   90.00
_cell.angle_beta   90.00
_cell.angle_gamma   90.00
#
_symmetry.space_group_name_H-M   'P 1'
#
loop_
_entity.id
_entity.type
_entity.pdbx_description
1 polymer ?
#
loop_
_entity_poly.entity_id
_entity_poly.type
_entity_poly.pdbx_seq_one_letter_code
_entity_poly.pdbx_strand_id
1 'polypeptide(L)'
;MIPLSALSVVLADSGLGRDMWTVTPKDITHILYIYYFDESLYITSLSLVKISICCFYLRIFPERRFRNIVYFTIFCCAAYAIAFVVAVSLQCKPINYAWKHWDGEHEGQCINVNALGWSSASFNIVLDLVVITLPVPQVWKLVLSTRKKVHVMCMFSVGLL
;
A
#
# COMPACT_ATOMS: atom_id res chain seq x y z
N MET A 1 6.85 6.36 4.19
CA MET A 1 5.80 7.35 4.57
C MET A 1 6.27 8.78 4.34
N ILE A 2 7.44 9.21 4.84
CA ILE A 2 8.03 10.54 4.58
C ILE A 2 8.03 10.97 3.09
N PRO A 3 8.45 10.13 2.12
CA PRO A 3 8.43 10.53 0.71
C PRO A 3 7.01 10.74 0.17
N LEU A 4 6.03 9.91 0.58
CA LEU A 4 4.63 10.06 0.17
C LEU A 4 4.03 11.36 0.70
N SER A 5 4.31 11.70 1.97
CA SER A 5 3.85 12.98 2.54
C SER A 5 4.47 14.17 1.82
N ALA A 6 5.76 14.10 1.44
CA ALA A 6 6.40 15.18 0.68
C ALA A 6 5.78 15.35 -0.71
N LEU A 7 5.51 14.26 -1.43
CA LEU A 7 4.84 14.29 -2.73
C LEU A 7 3.41 14.85 -2.62
N SER A 8 2.68 14.51 -1.56
CA SER A 8 1.32 15.02 -1.35
C SER A 8 1.26 16.54 -1.19
N VAL A 9 2.28 17.17 -0.57
CA VAL A 9 2.38 18.63 -0.46
C VAL A 9 2.60 19.27 -1.84
N VAL A 10 3.52 18.73 -2.63
CA VAL A 10 3.79 19.22 -4.00
C VAL A 10 2.55 19.12 -4.89
N LEU A 11 1.79 18.02 -4.75
CA LEU A 11 0.54 17.80 -5.47
C LEU A 11 -0.54 18.81 -5.05
N ALA A 12 -0.69 19.06 -3.76
CA ALA A 12 -1.64 20.05 -3.23
C ALA A 12 -1.31 21.47 -3.73
N ASP A 13 -0.03 21.86 -3.73
CA ASP A 13 0.44 23.14 -4.26
C ASP A 13 0.19 23.27 -5.77
N SER A 14 0.27 22.16 -6.50
CA SER A 14 -0.04 22.10 -7.94
C SER A 14 -1.55 22.19 -8.24
N GLY A 15 -2.42 22.20 -7.21
CA GLY A 15 -3.87 22.33 -7.37
C GLY A 15 -4.64 21.01 -7.30
N LEU A 16 -4.01 19.91 -6.87
CA LEU A 16 -4.72 18.65 -6.64
C LEU A 16 -5.84 18.87 -5.59
N GLY A 17 -7.08 18.52 -5.95
CA GLY A 17 -8.27 18.71 -5.12
C GLY A 17 -9.12 19.93 -5.46
N ARG A 18 -8.69 20.79 -6.40
CA ARG A 18 -9.54 21.82 -7.02
C ARG A 18 -10.27 21.28 -8.24
N ASP A 19 -11.35 21.93 -8.65
CA ASP A 19 -12.05 21.58 -9.89
C ASP A 19 -11.08 21.67 -11.08
N MET A 20 -11.12 20.67 -11.96
CA MET A 20 -10.20 20.55 -13.10
C MET A 20 -10.21 21.80 -13.99
N TRP A 21 -11.35 22.48 -14.09
CA TRP A 21 -11.52 23.73 -14.84
C TRP A 21 -10.73 24.93 -14.29
N THR A 22 -10.29 24.87 -13.03
CA THR A 22 -9.56 25.95 -12.34
C THR A 22 -8.04 25.76 -12.38
N VAL A 23 -7.56 24.64 -12.90
CA VAL A 23 -6.15 24.24 -12.89
C VAL A 23 -5.56 24.39 -14.29
N THR A 24 -4.33 24.90 -14.40
CA THR A 24 -3.66 25.06 -15.69
C THR A 24 -3.41 23.69 -16.35
N PRO A 25 -3.58 23.54 -17.68
CA PRO A 25 -3.21 22.34 -18.43
C PRO A 25 -1.84 21.71 -18.09
N LYS A 26 -0.84 22.57 -17.85
CA LYS A 26 0.52 22.13 -17.48
C LYS A 26 0.54 21.49 -16.08
N ASP A 27 -0.20 22.07 -15.15
CA ASP A 27 -0.28 21.59 -13.77
C ASP A 27 -1.06 20.27 -13.71
N ILE A 28 -2.09 20.09 -14.53
CA ILE A 28 -2.82 18.81 -14.66
C ILE A 28 -1.87 17.68 -15.10
N THR A 29 -1.08 17.94 -16.15
CA THR A 29 -0.11 16.96 -16.65
C THR A 29 0.95 16.64 -15.59
N HIS A 30 1.42 17.65 -14.87
CA HIS A 30 2.41 17.48 -13.79
C HIS A 30 1.85 16.68 -12.61
N ILE A 31 0.61 16.96 -12.20
CA ILE A 31 -0.13 16.21 -11.18
C ILE A 31 -0.22 14.74 -11.57
N LEU A 32 -0.73 14.43 -12.77
CA LEU A 32 -0.91 13.05 -13.22
C LEU A 32 0.42 12.31 -13.34
N TYR A 33 1.47 13.00 -13.77
CA TYR A 33 2.82 12.42 -13.83
C TYR A 33 3.33 12.03 -12.45
N ILE A 34 3.23 12.93 -11.45
CA ILE A 34 3.63 12.61 -10.08
C ILE A 34 2.76 11.50 -9.51
N TYR A 35 1.45 11.57 -9.72
CA TYR A 35 0.48 10.61 -9.21
C TYR A 35 0.77 9.17 -9.69
N TYR A 36 1.17 9.02 -10.96
CA TYR A 36 1.57 7.75 -11.53
C TYR A 36 2.71 7.05 -10.76
N PHE A 37 3.73 7.81 -10.32
CA PHE A 37 4.80 7.26 -9.49
C PHE A 37 4.39 7.09 -8.02
N ASP A 38 3.56 8.01 -7.51
CA ASP A 38 3.06 7.99 -6.14
C ASP A 38 2.25 6.71 -5.85
N GLU A 39 1.39 6.27 -6.78
CA GLU A 39 0.64 5.03 -6.65
C GLU A 39 1.54 3.80 -6.43
N SER A 40 2.62 3.67 -7.22
CA SER A 40 3.57 2.56 -7.08
C SER A 40 4.32 2.61 -5.76
N LEU A 41 4.74 3.80 -5.33
CA LEU A 41 5.39 4.02 -4.04
C LEU A 41 4.45 3.72 -2.86
N TYR A 42 3.18 4.07 -2.99
CA TYR A 42 2.15 3.84 -1.98
C TYR A 42 1.91 2.34 -1.76
N ILE A 43 1.66 1.59 -2.84
CA ILE A 43 1.44 0.14 -2.79
C ILE A 43 2.64 -0.59 -2.19
N THR A 44 3.84 -0.20 -2.60
CA THR A 44 5.09 -0.77 -2.07
C THR A 44 5.26 -0.45 -0.58
N SER A 45 5.03 0.79 -0.19
CA SER A 45 5.15 1.23 1.21
C SER A 45 4.19 0.49 2.14
N LEU A 46 2.91 0.36 1.76
CA LEU A 46 1.92 -0.38 2.53
C LEU A 46 2.32 -1.86 2.69
N SER A 47 2.76 -2.48 1.60
CA SER A 47 3.15 -3.90 1.62
C SER A 47 4.38 -4.13 2.51
N LEU A 48 5.35 -3.20 2.50
CA LEU A 48 6.52 -3.25 3.37
C LEU A 48 6.16 -3.12 4.86
N VAL A 49 5.19 -2.27 5.21
CA VAL A 49 4.69 -2.15 6.59
C VAL A 49 4.09 -3.48 7.06
N LYS A 50 3.24 -4.11 6.24
CA LYS A 50 2.63 -5.42 6.54
C LYS A 50 3.69 -6.51 6.70
N ILE A 51 4.71 -6.53 5.84
CA ILE A 51 5.84 -7.46 5.93
C ILE A 51 6.65 -7.21 7.21
N SER A 52 6.90 -5.96 7.59
CA SER A 52 7.60 -5.61 8.84
C SER A 52 6.88 -6.15 10.07
N ILE A 53 5.54 -5.99 10.11
CA ILE A 53 4.69 -6.56 11.17
C ILE A 53 4.78 -8.09 11.18
N CYS A 54 4.73 -8.75 10.02
CA CYS A 54 4.87 -10.20 9.92
C CYS A 54 6.25 -10.68 10.39
N CYS A 55 7.33 -9.99 10.00
CA CYS A 55 8.68 -10.27 10.49
C CYS A 55 8.77 -10.14 12.02
N PHE A 56 8.07 -9.16 12.59
CA PHE A 56 7.96 -9.02 14.03
C PHE A 56 7.24 -10.20 14.69
N TYR A 57 6.15 -10.70 14.09
CA TYR A 57 5.46 -11.90 14.56
C TYR A 57 6.35 -13.15 14.55
N LEU A 58 7.17 -13.34 13.51
CA LEU A 58 8.14 -14.43 13.44
C LEU A 58 9.18 -14.38 14.56
N ARG A 59 9.52 -13.17 15.05
CA ARG A 59 10.46 -12.98 16.15
C ARG A 59 9.83 -13.26 17.52
N ILE A 60 8.55 -12.95 17.72
CA ILE A 60 7.85 -13.18 18.99
C ILE A 60 7.43 -14.64 19.18
N PHE A 61 6.83 -15.25 18.15
CA PHE A 61 6.13 -16.51 18.27
C PHE A 61 6.96 -17.65 17.66
N PRO A 62 7.55 -18.54 18.47
CA PRO A 62 8.40 -19.61 17.97
C PRO A 62 7.62 -20.81 17.40
N GLU A 63 6.29 -20.84 17.50
CA GLU A 63 5.47 -21.98 17.05
C GLU A 63 5.61 -22.22 15.54
N ARG A 64 6.02 -23.44 15.14
CA ARG A 64 6.25 -23.81 13.73
C ARG A 64 5.04 -23.59 12.83
N ARG A 65 3.83 -23.99 13.27
CA ARG A 65 2.60 -23.83 12.48
C ARG A 65 2.30 -22.35 12.23
N PHE A 66 2.40 -21.53 13.27
CA PHE A 66 2.22 -20.09 13.18
C PHE A 66 3.24 -19.45 12.23
N ARG A 67 4.53 -19.81 12.35
CA ARG A 67 5.58 -19.30 11.46
C ARG A 67 5.31 -19.60 10.00
N ASN A 68 4.82 -20.80 9.66
CA ASN A 68 4.47 -21.15 8.28
C ASN A 68 3.34 -20.27 7.74
N ILE A 69 2.32 -19.99 8.54
CA ILE A 69 1.21 -19.09 8.15
C ILE A 69 1.73 -17.66 7.95
N VAL A 70 2.62 -17.19 8.81
CA VAL A 70 3.20 -15.85 8.67
C VAL A 70 4.09 -15.76 7.41
N TYR A 71 4.90 -16.77 7.11
CA TYR A 71 5.66 -16.80 5.84
C TYR A 71 4.75 -16.80 4.62
N PHE A 72 3.64 -17.55 4.65
CA PHE A 72 2.63 -17.52 3.59
C PHE A 72 2.02 -16.11 3.44
N THR A 73 1.72 -15.44 4.55
CA THR A 73 1.19 -14.07 4.53
C THR A 73 2.19 -13.07 3.95
N ILE A 74 3.48 -13.19 4.30
CA ILE A 74 4.56 -12.39 3.69
C ILE A 74 4.61 -12.61 2.18
N PHE A 75 4.52 -13.87 1.73
CA PHE A 75 4.47 -14.19 0.31
C PHE A 75 3.27 -13.54 -0.38
N CYS A 76 2.07 -13.62 0.21
CA CYS A 76 0.88 -12.95 -0.33
C CYS A 76 1.04 -11.43 -0.42
N CYS A 77 1.59 -10.78 0.61
CA CYS A 77 1.87 -9.34 0.59
C CYS A 77 2.88 -8.95 -0.50
N ALA A 78 3.95 -9.74 -0.67
CA ALA A 78 4.95 -9.50 -1.71
C ALA A 78 4.36 -9.72 -3.12
N ALA A 79 3.59 -10.79 -3.31
CA ALA A 79 2.92 -11.06 -4.58
C ALA A 79 1.92 -9.96 -4.95
N TYR A 80 1.14 -9.49 -3.98
CA TYR A 80 0.25 -8.33 -4.14
C TYR A 80 1.03 -7.08 -4.59
N ALA A 81 2.13 -6.74 -3.90
CA ALA A 81 2.93 -5.57 -4.22
C ALA A 81 3.45 -5.63 -5.67
N ILE A 82 4.05 -6.77 -6.05
CA ILE A 82 4.62 -6.95 -7.39
C ILE A 82 3.53 -6.91 -8.46
N ALA A 83 2.41 -7.62 -8.26
CA ALA A 83 1.34 -7.69 -9.24
C ALA A 83 0.73 -6.31 -9.52
N PHE A 84 0.41 -5.55 -8.47
CA PHE A 84 -0.20 -4.24 -8.65
C PHE A 84 0.78 -3.16 -9.10
N VAL A 85 2.04 -3.19 -8.68
CA VAL A 85 3.07 -2.26 -9.20
C VAL A 85 3.26 -2.48 -10.70
N VAL A 86 3.31 -3.73 -11.16
CA VAL A 86 3.39 -4.04 -12.60
C VAL A 86 2.11 -3.61 -13.33
N ALA A 87 0.94 -3.84 -12.75
CA ALA A 87 -0.32 -3.46 -13.35
C ALA A 87 -0.48 -1.93 -13.51
N VAL A 88 -0.08 -1.15 -12.49
CA VAL A 88 -0.03 0.33 -12.55
C VAL A 88 1.02 0.78 -13.57
N SER A 89 2.21 0.17 -13.56
CA SER A 89 3.30 0.53 -14.47
C SER A 89 2.96 0.28 -15.96
N LEU A 90 2.03 -0.65 -16.22
CA LEU A 90 1.60 -1.03 -17.56
C LEU A 90 0.12 -0.69 -17.80
N GLN A 91 -0.44 0.24 -17.01
CA GLN A 91 -1.88 0.56 -17.08
C GLN A 91 -2.28 1.21 -18.39
N CYS A 92 -1.35 1.89 -19.09
CA CYS A 92 -1.62 2.54 -20.37
C CYS A 92 -0.59 2.15 -21.44
N LYS A 93 -1.06 2.08 -22.69
CA LYS A 93 -0.24 1.91 -23.90
C LYS A 93 -0.53 3.06 -24.87
N PRO A 94 0.46 3.91 -25.20
CA PRO A 94 1.81 3.99 -24.62
C PRO A 94 1.80 4.46 -23.15
N ILE A 95 2.86 4.20 -22.37
CA ILE A 95 2.95 4.58 -20.95
C ILE A 95 2.76 6.09 -20.75
N ASN A 96 3.28 6.91 -21.67
CA ASN A 96 3.14 8.36 -21.65
C ASN A 96 1.68 8.84 -21.72
N TYR A 97 0.77 7.97 -22.15
CA TYR A 97 -0.65 8.27 -22.17
C TYR A 97 -1.24 8.36 -20.76
N ALA A 98 -0.64 7.71 -19.74
CA ALA A 98 -1.13 7.74 -18.37
C ALA A 98 -1.27 9.17 -17.80
N TRP A 99 -0.35 10.09 -18.15
CA TRP A 99 -0.40 11.49 -17.71
C TRP A 99 -0.83 12.48 -18.78
N LYS A 100 -1.06 12.01 -20.01
CA LYS A 100 -1.49 12.84 -21.14
C LYS A 100 -2.92 12.58 -21.59
N HIS A 101 -3.59 11.54 -21.08
CA HIS A 101 -4.93 11.19 -21.55
C HIS A 101 -5.98 12.30 -21.33
N TRP A 102 -5.71 13.24 -20.40
CA TRP A 102 -6.70 14.21 -19.92
C TRP A 102 -7.09 15.22 -21.00
N ASP A 103 -6.21 15.49 -21.99
CA ASP A 103 -6.44 16.46 -23.06
C ASP A 103 -7.27 15.92 -24.23
N GLY A 104 -7.39 14.59 -24.35
CA GLY A 104 -8.11 13.94 -25.45
C GLY A 104 -7.44 14.10 -26.82
N GLU A 105 -6.27 14.73 -26.91
CA GLU A 105 -5.53 14.96 -28.15
C GLU A 105 -4.55 13.82 -28.45
N HIS A 106 -4.16 13.06 -27.43
CA HIS A 106 -3.24 11.94 -27.56
C HIS A 106 -3.98 10.63 -27.84
N GLU A 107 -3.44 9.82 -28.75
CA GLU A 107 -3.93 8.47 -29.02
C GLU A 107 -3.29 7.46 -28.06
N GLY A 108 -4.13 6.65 -27.43
CA GLY A 108 -3.69 5.59 -26.54
C GLY A 108 -4.86 4.82 -25.94
N GLN A 109 -4.54 3.71 -25.29
CA GLN A 109 -5.52 2.92 -24.55
C GLN A 109 -5.00 2.65 -23.15
N CYS A 110 -5.84 2.95 -22.16
CA CYS A 110 -5.61 2.58 -20.77
C CYS A 110 -6.57 1.46 -20.37
N ILE A 111 -6.13 0.60 -19.46
CA ILE A 111 -7.05 -0.25 -18.72
C ILE A 111 -7.96 0.61 -17.85
N ASN A 112 -9.06 0.03 -17.36
CA ASN A 112 -9.95 0.75 -16.46
C ASN A 112 -9.24 1.02 -15.12
N VAL A 113 -8.68 2.21 -14.99
CA VAL A 113 -7.93 2.68 -13.80
C VAL A 113 -8.78 2.62 -12.53
N ASN A 114 -10.08 2.91 -12.64
CA ASN A 114 -11.01 2.81 -11.53
C ASN A 114 -11.15 1.35 -11.08
N ALA A 115 -11.35 0.42 -12.01
CA ALA A 115 -11.44 -1.01 -11.69
C ALA A 115 -10.13 -1.55 -11.09
N LEU A 116 -8.98 -1.10 -11.57
CA LEU A 116 -7.67 -1.42 -10.99
C LEU A 116 -7.58 -0.91 -9.55
N GLY A 117 -7.97 0.34 -9.31
CA GLY A 117 -7.99 0.97 -7.98
C GLY A 117 -8.90 0.23 -6.99
N TRP A 118 -10.15 -0.06 -7.37
CA TRP A 118 -11.09 -0.82 -6.54
C TRP A 118 -10.59 -2.23 -6.21
N SER A 119 -9.97 -2.89 -7.20
CA SER A 119 -9.37 -4.22 -7.00
C SER A 119 -8.22 -4.14 -6.00
N SER A 120 -7.28 -3.21 -6.21
CA SER A 120 -6.15 -2.96 -5.32
C SER A 120 -6.61 -2.70 -3.89
N ALA A 121 -7.55 -1.77 -3.69
CA ALA A 121 -8.10 -1.44 -2.38
C ALA A 121 -8.74 -2.66 -1.70
N SER A 122 -9.54 -3.44 -2.42
CA SER A 122 -10.20 -4.63 -1.88
C SER A 122 -9.19 -5.67 -1.38
N PHE A 123 -8.19 -6.01 -2.20
CA PHE A 123 -7.12 -6.94 -1.80
C PHE A 123 -6.29 -6.39 -0.63
N ASN A 124 -6.03 -5.08 -0.62
CA ASN A 124 -5.27 -4.44 0.45
C ASN A 124 -5.96 -4.61 1.80
N ILE A 125 -7.27 -4.31 1.87
CA ILE A 125 -8.09 -4.44 3.07
C ILE A 125 -8.10 -5.89 3.57
N VAL A 126 -8.27 -6.86 2.66
CA VAL A 126 -8.23 -8.28 3.03
C VAL A 126 -6.89 -8.65 3.67
N LEU A 127 -5.78 -8.19 3.10
CA LEU A 127 -4.45 -8.42 3.68
C LEU A 127 -4.28 -7.77 5.05
N ASP A 128 -4.87 -6.59 5.28
CA ASP A 128 -4.85 -5.94 6.60
C ASP A 128 -5.59 -6.75 7.64
N LEU A 129 -6.78 -7.23 7.30
CA LEU A 129 -7.57 -8.10 8.19
C LEU A 129 -6.81 -9.38 8.52
N VAL A 130 -6.16 -10.01 7.54
CA VAL A 130 -5.32 -11.19 7.78
C VAL A 130 -4.19 -10.85 8.75
N VAL A 131 -3.43 -9.78 8.49
CA VAL A 131 -2.28 -9.41 9.34
C VAL A 131 -2.71 -9.09 10.76
N ILE A 132 -3.80 -8.35 10.95
CA ILE A 132 -4.32 -7.98 12.28
C ILE A 132 -4.87 -9.18 13.04
N THR A 133 -5.47 -10.15 12.35
CA THR A 133 -6.09 -11.32 13.00
C THR A 133 -5.09 -12.43 13.32
N LEU A 134 -3.94 -12.49 12.65
CA LEU A 134 -2.88 -13.49 12.91
C LEU A 134 -2.51 -13.70 14.39
N PRO A 135 -2.24 -12.65 15.21
CA PRO A 135 -1.85 -12.85 16.61
C PRO A 135 -3.02 -13.27 17.52
N VAL A 136 -4.28 -13.09 17.13
CA VAL A 136 -5.44 -13.30 18.01
C VAL A 136 -5.54 -14.75 18.51
N PRO A 137 -5.49 -15.79 17.65
CA PRO A 137 -5.52 -17.17 18.10
C PRO A 137 -4.31 -17.56 18.96
N GLN A 138 -3.14 -16.96 18.71
CA GLN A 138 -1.93 -17.21 19.49
C GLN A 138 -2.03 -16.65 20.90
N VAL A 139 -2.57 -15.44 21.04
CA VAL A 139 -2.79 -14.80 22.35
C VAL A 139 -3.82 -15.57 23.18
N TRP A 140 -4.88 -16.11 22.54
CA TRP A 140 -5.90 -16.90 23.23
C TRP A 140 -5.40 -18.26 23.72
N LYS A 141 -4.43 -18.87 23.02
CA LYS A 141 -3.89 -20.19 23.38
C LYS A 141 -2.68 -20.15 24.31
N LEU A 142 -1.98 -19.01 24.41
CA LEU A 142 -0.80 -18.90 25.27
C LEU A 142 -1.16 -18.35 26.66
N VAL A 143 -1.00 -19.19 27.69
CA VAL A 143 -0.75 -18.72 29.07
C VAL A 143 0.65 -18.09 29.09
N LEU A 144 0.73 -16.81 28.71
CA LEU A 144 2.01 -16.10 28.51
C LEU A 144 2.79 -15.94 29.82
N SER A 145 4.07 -16.33 29.82
CA SER A 145 5.02 -15.92 30.87
C SER A 145 5.25 -14.40 30.81
N THR A 146 5.38 -13.76 31.97
CA THR A 146 5.32 -12.31 32.21
C THR A 146 6.20 -11.47 31.27
N ARG A 147 7.33 -12.01 30.80
CA ARG A 147 8.26 -11.35 29.87
C ARG A 147 7.67 -11.09 28.47
N LYS A 148 6.79 -11.94 27.96
CA LYS A 148 6.16 -11.73 26.65
C LYS A 148 5.02 -10.72 26.72
N LYS A 149 4.34 -10.64 27.87
CA LYS A 149 3.28 -9.64 28.14
C LYS A 149 3.84 -8.22 28.10
N VAL A 150 5.05 -8.00 28.64
CA VAL A 150 5.73 -6.69 28.63
C VAL A 150 6.07 -6.22 27.20
N HIS A 151 6.60 -7.09 26.34
CA HIS A 151 6.90 -6.70 24.95
C HIS A 151 5.64 -6.40 24.12
N VAL A 152 4.56 -7.17 24.29
CA VAL A 152 3.28 -6.91 23.62
C VAL A 152 2.69 -5.57 24.10
N MET A 153 2.78 -5.26 25.40
CA MET A 153 2.35 -3.95 25.92
C MET A 153 3.20 -2.82 25.35
N CYS A 154 4.53 -2.94 25.29
CA CYS A 154 5.39 -1.91 24.69
C CYS A 154 5.08 -1.67 23.20
N MET A 155 4.74 -2.72 22.45
CA MET A 155 4.34 -2.58 21.05
C MET A 155 3.01 -1.86 20.86
N PHE A 156 2.01 -2.18 21.68
CA PHE A 156 0.74 -1.46 21.68
C PHE A 156 0.89 0.00 22.12
N SER A 157 1.84 0.30 23.01
CA SER A 157 2.14 1.68 23.43
C SER A 157 2.74 2.53 22.32
N VAL A 158 3.55 1.95 21.42
CA VAL A 158 4.21 2.68 20.33
C VAL A 158 3.31 2.81 19.11
N GLY A 159 2.42 1.83 18.84
CA GLY A 159 1.48 1.91 17.72
C GLY A 159 0.27 2.83 17.93
N LEU A 160 0.09 3.38 19.14
CA LEU A 160 -1.00 4.31 19.48
C LEU A 160 -0.55 5.79 19.46
N LEU A 161 0.73 6.05 19.19
CA LEU A 161 1.35 7.39 19.02
C LEU A 161 1.64 7.63 17.54
#